data_AF-A0A850GRB7-F1
#
_entry.id   AF-A0A850GRB7-F1
#
_cell.length_a   1.000
_cell.length_b   1.000
_cell.length_c   1.000
_cell.angle_alpha   90.00
_cell.angle_beta   90.00
_cell.angle_gamma   90.00
#
_symmetry.space_group_name_H-M   'P 1'
#
loop_
_entity.id
_entity.type
_entity.pdbx_description
1 polymer ?
#
loop_
_entity_poly.entity_id
_entity_poly.type
_entity_poly.pdbx_seq_one_letter_code
_entity_poly.pdbx_strand_id
1 'polypeptide(L)'
;MQLELSEVDPIVLDGSLNTSGGLQFAYGSDNLADYSNNLYATHVDLEDPNAGTIRVKLMDFSASGVSWTVTASHDPGSGTVNWSRDSSHVYCDFGPMTDWQSVTATATAGAQTKQLTLGIKTVPTDPQPDKPRR
;
A
#
# COMPACT_ATOMS: atom_id res chain seq x y z
N MET A 1 2.73 -16.18 -0.35
CA MET A 1 4.00 -15.44 -0.55
C MET A 1 3.69 -13.97 -0.31
N GLN A 2 4.62 -13.15 0.16
CA GLN A 2 4.41 -11.71 0.41
C GLN A 2 5.66 -10.93 -0.01
N LEU A 3 5.51 -9.66 -0.34
CA LEU A 3 6.63 -8.75 -0.58
C LEU A 3 7.07 -8.16 0.77
N GLU A 4 8.35 -8.30 1.11
CA GLU A 4 8.91 -7.80 2.37
C GLU A 4 9.87 -6.64 2.09
N LEU A 5 9.58 -5.47 2.67
CA LEU A 5 10.39 -4.27 2.57
C LEU A 5 10.82 -3.80 3.96
N SER A 6 12.05 -3.29 4.10
CA SER A 6 12.56 -2.76 5.37
C SER A 6 13.26 -1.43 5.14
N GLU A 7 13.09 -0.50 6.08
CA GLU A 7 13.70 0.84 6.06
C GLU A 7 13.35 1.64 4.81
N VAL A 8 12.10 1.50 4.33
CA VAL A 8 11.57 2.23 3.17
C VAL A 8 10.34 3.04 3.60
N ASP A 9 10.44 4.37 3.50
CA ASP A 9 9.34 5.29 3.70
C ASP A 9 9.54 6.59 2.85
N PRO A 10 8.58 6.98 1.99
CA PRO A 10 7.36 6.27 1.64
C PRO A 10 7.64 5.05 0.75
N ILE A 11 6.83 4.01 0.91
CA ILE A 11 6.80 2.87 0.00
C ILE A 11 6.02 3.27 -1.25
N VAL A 12 6.72 3.40 -2.37
CA VAL A 12 6.10 3.80 -3.65
C VAL A 12 5.69 2.57 -4.45
N LEU A 13 4.39 2.43 -4.68
CA LEU A 13 3.81 1.36 -5.51
C LEU A 13 3.31 1.93 -6.84
N ASP A 14 3.91 1.46 -7.92
CA ASP A 14 3.55 1.87 -9.28
C ASP A 14 2.34 1.07 -9.79
N GLY A 15 1.28 1.77 -10.19
CA GLY A 15 0.07 1.18 -10.73
C GLY A 15 0.17 0.87 -12.21
N SER A 16 -0.20 -0.35 -12.62
CA SER A 16 -0.39 -0.71 -14.03
C SER A 16 -1.52 -1.71 -14.21
N LEU A 17 -1.90 -1.98 -15.47
CA LEU A 17 -2.74 -3.13 -15.79
C LEU A 17 -1.86 -4.29 -16.28
N ASN A 18 -2.18 -5.50 -15.85
CA ASN A 18 -1.56 -6.72 -16.35
C ASN A 18 -2.08 -7.06 -17.76
N THR A 19 -1.52 -8.11 -18.38
CA THR A 19 -1.89 -8.55 -19.74
C THR A 19 -3.35 -8.98 -19.89
N SER A 20 -4.00 -9.33 -18.77
CA SER A 20 -5.43 -9.69 -18.72
C SER A 20 -6.33 -8.49 -18.41
N GLY A 21 -5.76 -7.28 -18.28
CA GLY A 21 -6.48 -6.05 -17.95
C GLY A 21 -6.89 -5.91 -16.47
N GLY A 22 -6.32 -6.73 -15.58
CA GLY A 22 -6.47 -6.60 -14.13
C GLY A 22 -5.51 -5.54 -13.57
N LEU A 23 -5.91 -4.84 -12.52
CA LEU A 23 -5.03 -3.91 -11.81
C LEU A 23 -3.90 -4.69 -11.12
N GLN A 24 -2.71 -4.10 -11.11
CA GLN A 24 -1.57 -4.60 -10.36
C GLN A 24 -0.74 -3.41 -9.84
N PHE A 25 -0.07 -3.64 -8.72
CA PHE A 25 0.91 -2.72 -8.18
C PHE A 25 2.28 -3.39 -8.16
N ALA A 26 3.32 -2.60 -8.40
CA ALA A 26 4.70 -3.07 -8.35
C ALA A 26 5.56 -2.16 -7.47
N TYR A 27 6.60 -2.73 -6.88
CA TYR A 27 7.68 -2.01 -6.22
C TYR A 27 8.98 -2.34 -6.97
N GLY A 28 9.50 -1.37 -7.73
CA GLY A 28 10.66 -1.63 -8.60
C GLY A 28 10.34 -2.71 -9.64
N SER A 29 11.07 -3.82 -9.63
CA SER A 29 10.82 -4.98 -10.52
C SER A 29 9.83 -5.99 -9.96
N ASP A 30 9.48 -5.88 -8.67
CA ASP A 30 8.67 -6.88 -7.97
C ASP A 30 7.19 -6.52 -8.06
N ASN A 31 6.37 -7.46 -8.53
CA ASN A 31 4.94 -7.25 -8.71
C ASN A 31 4.16 -7.88 -7.56
N LEU A 32 3.31 -7.11 -6.88
CA LEU A 32 2.48 -7.61 -5.78
C LEU A 32 1.55 -8.75 -6.20
N ALA A 33 1.17 -8.85 -7.48
CA ALA A 33 0.40 -9.97 -8.00
C ALA A 33 1.12 -11.32 -7.82
N ASP A 34 2.46 -11.35 -7.89
CA ASP A 34 3.28 -12.55 -7.65
C ASP A 34 3.34 -12.89 -6.14
N TYR A 35 3.04 -11.91 -5.29
CA TYR A 35 3.07 -11.99 -3.82
C TYR A 35 1.69 -11.98 -3.18
N SER A 36 0.68 -12.52 -3.87
CA SER A 36 -0.70 -12.61 -3.36
C SER A 36 -1.28 -11.25 -2.92
N ASN A 37 -0.78 -10.15 -3.49
CA ASN A 37 -1.11 -8.77 -3.16
C ASN A 37 -0.82 -8.35 -1.70
N ASN A 38 0.12 -9.03 -1.05
CA ASN A 38 0.48 -8.76 0.35
C ASN A 38 1.82 -8.03 0.45
N LEU A 39 1.81 -6.86 1.07
CA LEU A 39 2.97 -6.04 1.41
C LEU A 39 3.22 -6.06 2.92
N TYR A 40 4.38 -6.57 3.34
CA TYR A 40 4.88 -6.48 4.70
C TYR A 40 6.03 -5.47 4.76
N ALA A 41 5.91 -4.46 5.60
CA ALA A 41 6.87 -3.37 5.69
C ALA A 41 7.35 -3.15 7.12
N THR A 42 8.66 -2.95 7.28
CA THR A 42 9.28 -2.58 8.55
C THR A 42 10.09 -1.30 8.45
N HIS A 43 10.12 -0.49 9.52
CA HIS A 43 10.86 0.78 9.54
C HIS A 43 11.37 1.12 10.96
N VAL A 44 12.63 1.57 11.09
CA VAL A 44 13.19 2.14 12.32
C VAL A 44 12.79 3.60 12.39
N ASP A 45 12.22 4.04 13.51
CA ASP A 45 11.94 5.45 13.70
C ASP A 45 12.34 5.90 15.11
N LEU A 46 13.66 6.07 15.29
CA LEU A 46 14.25 6.43 16.57
C LEU A 46 14.16 7.94 16.87
N GLU A 47 13.84 8.79 15.89
CA GLU A 47 13.90 10.26 16.05
C GLU A 47 12.72 11.07 15.46
N ASP A 48 11.73 10.49 14.72
CA ASP A 48 10.56 11.24 14.24
C ASP A 48 9.44 11.32 15.30
N PRO A 49 8.84 12.49 15.59
CA PRO A 49 7.64 12.61 16.42
C PRO A 49 6.39 11.89 15.88
N ASN A 50 6.40 11.41 14.63
CA ASN A 50 5.40 10.51 14.04
C ASN A 50 5.79 9.01 14.14
N ALA A 51 6.84 8.70 14.93
CA ALA A 51 7.39 7.37 15.13
C ALA A 51 6.32 6.28 15.17
N GLY A 52 6.32 5.46 14.13
CA GLY A 52 5.41 4.32 13.97
C GLY A 52 4.42 4.44 12.82
N THR A 53 4.38 5.56 12.10
CA THR A 53 3.57 5.67 10.89
C THR A 53 4.41 5.38 9.64
N ILE A 54 4.09 4.34 8.88
CA ILE A 54 4.66 4.07 7.56
C ILE A 54 3.69 4.58 6.50
N ARG A 55 4.19 5.31 5.51
CA ARG A 55 3.41 5.85 4.40
C ARG A 55 3.56 4.97 3.16
N VAL A 56 2.42 4.53 2.62
CA VAL A 56 2.36 3.85 1.31
C VAL A 56 1.81 4.82 0.28
N LYS A 57 2.57 5.03 -0.79
CA LYS A 57 2.20 5.87 -1.93
C LYS A 57 1.71 4.99 -3.07
N LEU A 58 0.40 4.99 -3.31
CA LEU A 58 -0.21 4.29 -4.43
C LEU A 58 -0.27 5.24 -5.64
N MET A 59 0.53 4.96 -6.66
CA MET A 59 0.50 5.74 -7.91
C MET A 59 -0.73 5.38 -8.73
N ASP A 60 -1.21 6.32 -9.55
CA ASP A 60 -2.21 6.05 -10.58
C ASP A 60 -1.83 4.88 -11.47
N PHE A 61 -2.83 4.23 -12.07
CA PHE A 61 -2.58 3.16 -13.02
C PHE A 61 -2.46 3.70 -14.44
N SER A 62 -1.47 3.20 -15.16
CA SER A 62 -1.32 3.46 -16.59
C SER A 62 -1.50 2.19 -17.41
N ALA A 63 -2.24 2.28 -18.51
CA ALA A 63 -2.39 1.18 -19.45
C ALA A 63 -2.75 1.68 -20.84
N SER A 64 -1.97 1.28 -21.85
CA SER A 64 -2.28 1.55 -23.27
C SER A 64 -2.58 3.03 -23.58
N GLY A 65 -1.88 3.96 -22.91
CA GLY A 65 -2.09 5.40 -23.06
C GLY A 65 -3.29 5.98 -22.31
N VAL A 66 -4.03 5.16 -21.55
CA VAL A 66 -5.11 5.59 -20.66
C VAL A 66 -4.57 5.71 -19.24
N SER A 67 -4.85 6.85 -18.60
CA SER A 67 -4.59 7.07 -17.17
C SER A 67 -5.83 6.71 -16.36
N TRP A 68 -5.62 5.98 -15.27
CA TRP A 68 -6.65 5.58 -14.33
C TRP A 68 -6.36 6.20 -12.97
N THR A 69 -7.33 6.95 -12.48
CA THR A 69 -7.27 7.66 -11.21
C THR A 69 -7.43 6.67 -10.06
N VAL A 70 -6.44 6.56 -9.18
CA VAL A 70 -6.53 5.69 -7.99
C VAL A 70 -7.17 6.42 -6.80
N THR A 71 -8.06 5.75 -6.08
CA THR A 71 -8.47 6.07 -4.70
C THR A 71 -8.26 4.84 -3.83
N ALA A 72 -8.18 5.01 -2.51
CA ALA A 72 -8.03 3.89 -1.60
C ALA A 72 -8.93 4.02 -0.37
N SER A 73 -9.40 2.88 0.13
CA SER A 73 -10.13 2.81 1.38
C SER A 73 -9.80 1.55 2.16
N HIS A 74 -10.04 1.60 3.45
CA HIS A 74 -9.88 0.47 4.36
C HIS A 74 -10.86 0.60 5.51
N ASP A 75 -11.43 -0.53 5.97
CA ASP A 75 -12.27 -0.58 7.15
C ASP A 75 -11.67 -1.57 8.17
N PRO A 76 -11.06 -1.07 9.26
CA PRO A 76 -10.52 -1.91 10.33
C PRO A 76 -11.59 -2.42 11.30
N GLY A 77 -12.88 -2.26 10.98
CA GLY A 77 -14.01 -2.61 11.87
C GLY A 77 -14.44 -1.49 12.81
N SER A 78 -13.74 -0.36 12.81
CA SER A 78 -14.12 0.87 13.53
C SER A 78 -14.69 1.95 12.60
N GLY A 79 -14.98 1.61 11.35
CA GLY A 79 -15.50 2.51 10.32
C GLY A 79 -14.53 2.72 9.16
N THR A 80 -15.07 3.08 8.01
CA THR A 80 -14.29 3.21 6.77
C THR A 80 -13.40 4.46 6.78
N VAL A 81 -12.10 4.22 6.62
CA VAL A 81 -11.09 5.23 6.29
C VAL A 81 -11.02 5.34 4.78
N ASN A 82 -11.17 6.56 4.26
CA ASN A 82 -11.02 6.85 2.84
C ASN A 82 -9.81 7.75 2.63
N TRP A 83 -8.84 7.29 1.84
CA TRP A 83 -7.73 8.10 1.39
C TRP A 83 -8.05 8.66 0.01
N SER A 84 -8.03 9.99 -0.07
CA SER A 84 -8.31 10.70 -1.30
C SER A 84 -7.05 10.82 -2.13
N ARG A 85 -7.23 10.75 -3.45
CA ARG A 85 -6.17 11.08 -4.39
C ARG A 85 -5.85 12.56 -4.32
N ASP A 86 -4.57 12.88 -4.42
CA ASP A 86 -4.14 14.22 -4.75
C ASP A 86 -4.02 14.35 -6.28
N SER A 87 -2.81 14.56 -6.80
CA SER A 87 -2.55 14.89 -8.20
C SER A 87 -2.31 13.68 -9.11
N SER A 88 -1.64 12.65 -8.62
CA SER A 88 -1.25 11.44 -9.38
C SER A 88 -1.16 10.17 -8.54
N HIS A 89 -1.54 10.27 -7.27
CA HIS A 89 -1.33 9.23 -6.28
C HIS A 89 -2.23 9.45 -5.06
N VAL A 90 -2.30 8.41 -4.24
CA VAL A 90 -2.92 8.42 -2.91
C VAL A 90 -1.84 8.08 -1.89
N TYR A 91 -1.80 8.83 -0.79
CA TYR A 91 -1.04 8.45 0.39
C TYR A 91 -1.95 7.72 1.38
N CYS A 92 -1.54 6.51 1.75
CA CYS A 92 -2.15 5.72 2.79
C CYS A 92 -1.16 5.66 3.96
N ASP A 93 -1.52 6.31 5.06
CA ASP A 93 -0.71 6.34 6.27
C ASP A 93 -1.14 5.24 7.23
N PHE A 94 -0.19 4.44 7.69
CA PHE A 94 -0.42 3.30 8.56
C PHE A 94 0.43 3.40 9.81
N GLY A 95 -0.21 3.56 10.97
CA GLY A 95 0.45 3.41 12.26
C GLY A 95 0.93 1.98 12.53
N PRO A 96 1.48 1.70 13.73
CA PRO A 96 1.88 0.35 14.11
C PRO A 96 0.67 -0.59 14.12
N MET A 97 0.82 -1.80 13.56
CA MET A 97 -0.27 -2.78 13.52
C MET A 97 0.20 -4.21 13.80
N THR A 98 -0.68 -4.99 14.46
CA THR A 98 -0.47 -6.41 14.74
C THR A 98 -1.00 -7.30 13.64
N ASP A 99 -2.09 -6.87 12.99
CA ASP A 99 -2.83 -7.64 12.00
C ASP A 99 -2.71 -7.02 10.61
N TRP A 100 -3.01 -7.82 9.59
CA TRP A 100 -3.07 -7.36 8.21
C TRP A 100 -4.29 -6.47 8.00
N GLN A 101 -4.08 -5.33 7.35
CA GLN A 101 -5.16 -4.47 6.91
C GLN A 101 -5.46 -4.71 5.42
N SER A 102 -6.73 -4.87 5.10
CA SER A 102 -7.20 -5.04 3.71
C SER A 102 -7.56 -3.68 3.12
N VAL A 103 -6.73 -3.19 2.22
CA VAL A 103 -6.88 -1.90 1.56
C VAL A 103 -7.44 -2.11 0.17
N THR A 104 -8.57 -1.49 -0.14
CA THR A 104 -9.20 -1.55 -1.46
C THR A 104 -8.75 -0.36 -2.28
N ALA A 105 -7.92 -0.60 -3.29
CA ALA A 105 -7.59 0.38 -4.31
C ALA A 105 -8.67 0.35 -5.39
N THR A 106 -9.24 1.50 -5.71
CA THR A 106 -10.21 1.67 -6.79
C THR A 106 -9.59 2.52 -7.88
N ALA A 107 -9.61 2.03 -9.12
CA ALA A 107 -9.11 2.74 -10.29
C ALA A 107 -10.28 3.13 -11.20
N THR A 108 -10.33 4.38 -11.62
CA THR A 108 -11.40 4.90 -12.49
C THR A 108 -10.83 5.55 -13.74
N ALA A 109 -11.38 5.20 -14.91
CA ALA A 109 -11.11 5.83 -16.19
C ALA A 109 -12.41 6.08 -16.95
N GLY A 110 -12.84 7.35 -17.02
CA GLY A 110 -14.15 7.70 -17.56
C GLY A 110 -15.29 7.02 -16.79
N ALA A 111 -16.11 6.22 -17.47
CA ALA A 111 -17.19 5.46 -16.85
C ALA A 111 -16.77 4.06 -16.35
N GLN A 112 -15.50 3.67 -16.55
CA GLN A 112 -15.01 2.36 -16.14
C GLN A 112 -14.39 2.42 -14.75
N THR A 113 -14.71 1.42 -13.93
CA THR A 113 -14.16 1.24 -12.59
C THR A 113 -13.61 -0.17 -12.43
N LYS A 114 -12.44 -0.27 -11.81
CA LYS A 114 -11.78 -1.54 -11.43
C LYS A 114 -11.34 -1.45 -9.98
N GLN A 115 -11.22 -2.59 -9.30
CA GLN A 115 -10.76 -2.65 -7.92
C GLN A 115 -9.72 -3.75 -7.73
N LEU A 116 -8.84 -3.52 -6.77
CA LEU A 116 -7.83 -4.46 -6.28
C LEU A 116 -7.74 -4.34 -4.77
N THR A 117 -7.71 -5.49 -4.08
CA THR A 117 -7.47 -5.53 -2.64
C THR A 117 -6.01 -5.86 -2.39
N LEU A 118 -5.37 -5.02 -1.57
CA LEU A 118 -4.02 -5.18 -1.07
C LEU A 118 -4.08 -5.56 0.41
N GLY A 119 -3.33 -6.60 0.81
CA GLY A 119 -3.01 -6.81 2.21
C GLY A 119 -1.80 -5.94 2.55
N ILE A 120 -1.90 -5.09 3.56
CA ILE A 120 -0.79 -4.27 4.05
C ILE A 120 -0.58 -4.56 5.53
N LYS A 121 0.68 -4.78 5.92
CA LYS A 121 1.09 -4.87 7.32
C LYS A 121 2.35 -4.07 7.56
N THR A 122 2.30 -3.13 8.49
CA THR A 122 3.42 -2.24 8.86
C THR A 122 3.84 -2.48 10.31
N VAL A 123 5.13 -2.65 10.55
CA VAL A 123 5.65 -2.93 11.90
C VAL A 123 6.89 -2.07 12.18
N PRO A 124 6.91 -1.27 13.26
CA PRO A 124 8.14 -0.62 13.71
C PRO A 124 9.22 -1.66 14.03
N THR A 125 10.48 -1.41 13.67
CA THR A 125 11.59 -2.35 13.95
C THR A 125 12.11 -2.27 15.39
N ASP A 126 11.75 -1.24 16.15
CA ASP A 126 12.13 -1.10 17.55
C ASP A 126 11.41 -2.11 18.47
N PRO A 127 12.01 -2.43 19.64
CA PRO A 127 11.49 -3.47 20.52
C PRO A 127 10.11 -3.10 21.05
N GLN A 128 9.10 -3.72 20.46
CA GLN A 128 7.85 -3.98 21.16
C GLN A 128 8.18 -4.94 22.32
N PRO A 129 7.49 -4.83 23.48
CA PRO A 129 7.80 -5.60 24.70
C PRO A 129 8.01 -7.11 24.48
N ASP A 130 7.49 -7.66 23.39
CA ASP A 130 7.47 -9.09 23.08
C ASP A 130 8.36 -9.54 21.88
N LYS A 131 9.22 -8.69 21.30
CA LYS A 131 10.12 -9.12 20.20
C LYS A 131 11.60 -9.07 20.61
N PRO A 132 12.37 -10.17 20.47
CA PRO A 132 13.81 -10.12 20.68
C PRO A 132 14.46 -9.16 19.68
N ARG A 133 15.38 -8.31 20.18
CA ARG A 133 16.27 -7.49 19.36
C ARG A 133 16.99 -8.38 18.36
N ARG A 134 16.85 -8.07 17.07
CA ARG A 134 17.63 -8.73 16.01
C ARG A 134 18.86 -7.92 15.68
#